data_AF-A0A661W7U9-F1
#
_entry.id   AF-A0A661W7U9-F1
#
_cell.length_a   1.000
_cell.length_b   1.000
_cell.length_c   1.000
_cell.angle_alpha   90.00
_cell.angle_beta   90.00
_cell.angle_gamma   90.00
#
_symmetry.space_group_name_H-M   'P 1'
#
loop_
_entity.id
_entity.type
_entity.pdbx_description
1 polymer ?
#
loop_
_entity_poly.entity_id
_entity_poly.type
_entity_poly.pdbx_seq_one_letter_code
_entity_poly.pdbx_strand_id
1 'polypeptide(L)'
;MKNRDKEWKQIVQELLAAGREVAAWDYVTALRGPDVPCEWFVKTVFTAPLRGKSMHQVVTNTTDFERLSPGSVAEAFKFACEHRRKLLHYLVHTESAWRTLCRKVSLLLRGLISFTPPEDLESWAKEYKALVDEWLDRENTIDTGGQDD
;
A
#
# COMPACT_ATOMS: atom_id res chain seq x y z
N MET A 1 -2.72 19.40 -2.41
CA MET A 1 -2.87 18.38 -3.49
C MET A 1 -3.00 17.03 -2.83
N LYS A 2 -4.05 16.27 -3.15
CA LYS A 2 -4.31 14.98 -2.54
C LYS A 2 -3.29 13.93 -2.95
N ASN A 3 -3.04 12.93 -2.10
CA ASN A 3 -2.09 11.85 -2.37
C ASN A 3 -2.42 11.07 -3.66
N ARG A 4 -3.70 10.91 -4.00
CA ARG A 4 -4.12 10.29 -5.27
C ARG A 4 -3.67 11.05 -6.53
N ASP A 5 -3.50 12.37 -6.42
CA ASP A 5 -3.12 13.23 -7.55
C ASP A 5 -1.60 13.38 -7.69
N LYS A 6 -0.84 12.98 -6.66
CA LYS A 6 0.62 13.04 -6.65
C LYS A 6 1.21 11.97 -7.55
N GLU A 7 2.28 12.32 -8.27
CA GLU A 7 3.21 11.32 -8.78
C GLU A 7 4.05 10.75 -7.62
N TRP A 8 4.52 9.51 -7.74
CA TRP A 8 5.36 8.89 -6.73
C TRP A 8 6.61 9.71 -6.34
N LYS A 9 7.16 10.49 -7.27
CA LYS A 9 8.32 11.37 -7.01
C LYS A 9 7.99 12.48 -6.03
N GLN A 10 6.76 12.98 -6.04
CA GLN A 10 6.30 14.03 -5.13
C GLN A 10 6.15 13.48 -3.71
N ILE A 11 5.64 12.25 -3.58
CA ILE A 11 5.61 11.52 -2.31
C ILE A 11 7.03 11.33 -1.74
N VAL A 12 8.00 10.93 -2.58
CA VAL A 12 9.41 10.84 -2.17
C VAL A 12 9.96 12.19 -1.72
N GLN A 13 9.69 13.27 -2.45
CA GLN A 13 10.14 14.61 -2.10
C GLN A 13 9.58 15.06 -0.74
N GLU A 14 8.31 14.77 -0.44
CA GLU A 14 7.71 15.08 0.87
C GLU A 14 8.37 14.31 2.01
N LEU A 15 8.66 13.01 1.80
CA LEU A 15 9.38 12.20 2.79
C LEU A 15 10.79 12.75 3.05
N LEU A 16 11.52 13.13 1.99
CA LEU A 16 12.86 13.70 2.12
C LEU A 16 12.84 15.08 2.77
N ALA A 17 11.89 15.95 2.40
CA ALA A 17 11.74 17.28 3.00
C ALA A 17 11.42 17.21 4.50
N ALA A 18 10.77 16.13 4.95
CA ALA A 18 10.50 15.86 6.36
C ALA A 18 11.65 15.15 7.10
N GLY A 19 12.82 14.94 6.47
CA GLY A 19 13.95 14.22 7.07
C GLY A 19 13.61 12.75 7.35
N ARG A 20 12.93 12.09 6.41
CA ARG A 20 12.51 10.68 6.48
C ARG A 20 13.16 9.86 5.37
N GLU A 21 14.49 9.89 5.28
CA GLU A 21 15.28 9.23 4.22
C GLU A 21 15.04 7.71 4.18
N VAL A 22 14.97 7.07 5.34
CA VAL A 22 14.67 5.63 5.43
C VAL A 22 13.27 5.32 4.89
N ALA A 23 12.27 6.14 5.24
CA ALA A 23 10.91 5.94 4.74
C ALA A 23 10.81 6.17 3.23
N ALA A 24 11.56 7.15 2.69
CA ALA A 24 11.68 7.36 1.25
C ALA A 24 12.28 6.12 0.56
N TRP A 25 13.30 5.50 1.16
CA TRP A 25 13.88 4.26 0.65
C TRP A 25 12.91 3.08 0.70
N ASP A 26 12.21 2.89 1.82
CA ASP A 26 11.19 1.84 1.98
C ASP A 26 10.08 2.00 0.95
N TYR A 27 9.61 3.23 0.76
CA TYR A 27 8.62 3.57 -0.25
C TYR A 27 9.08 3.22 -1.67
N VAL A 28 10.27 3.70 -2.09
CA VAL A 28 10.81 3.38 -3.43
C VAL A 28 11.03 1.88 -3.62
N THR A 29 11.42 1.17 -2.56
CA THR A 29 11.60 -0.29 -2.59
C THR A 29 10.26 -0.99 -2.79
N ALA A 30 9.20 -0.57 -2.09
CA ALA A 30 7.85 -1.09 -2.27
C ALA A 30 7.31 -0.89 -3.70
N LEU A 31 7.65 0.22 -4.37
CA LEU A 31 7.24 0.49 -5.75
C LEU A 31 7.79 -0.51 -6.78
N ARG A 32 8.84 -1.28 -6.44
CA ARG A 32 9.37 -2.33 -7.33
C ARG A 32 8.36 -3.46 -7.55
N GLY A 33 7.46 -3.67 -6.57
CA GLY A 33 6.51 -4.77 -6.58
C GLY A 33 7.17 -6.12 -6.26
N PRO A 34 6.41 -7.23 -6.38
CA PRO A 34 6.93 -8.57 -6.13
C PRO A 34 8.04 -8.95 -7.12
N ASP A 35 9.05 -9.61 -6.58
CA ASP A 35 10.21 -10.20 -7.27
C ASP A 35 9.95 -11.63 -7.78
N VAL A 36 8.73 -12.13 -7.59
CA VAL A 36 8.25 -13.43 -8.06
C VAL A 36 7.05 -13.26 -9.00
N PRO A 37 6.80 -14.21 -9.93
CA PRO A 37 5.56 -14.24 -10.70
C PRO A 37 4.35 -14.25 -9.76
N CYS A 38 3.44 -13.31 -9.96
CA CYS A 38 2.21 -13.18 -9.17
C CYS A 38 1.05 -12.77 -10.08
N GLU A 39 -0.17 -12.98 -9.59
CA GLU A 39 -1.36 -12.47 -10.28
C GLU A 39 -1.38 -10.94 -10.27
N TRP A 40 -1.93 -10.37 -11.34
CA TRP A 40 -1.90 -8.93 -11.58
C TRP A 40 -2.59 -8.15 -10.45
N PHE A 41 -3.66 -8.71 -9.86
CA PHE A 41 -4.42 -8.06 -8.78
C PHE A 41 -3.59 -7.84 -7.51
N VAL A 42 -2.53 -8.62 -7.27
CA VAL A 42 -1.64 -8.44 -6.10
C VAL A 42 -0.93 -7.09 -6.20
N LYS A 43 -0.40 -6.77 -7.39
CA LYS A 43 0.23 -5.47 -7.63
C LYS A 43 -0.78 -4.34 -7.56
N THR A 44 -1.98 -4.55 -8.09
CA THR A 44 -3.09 -3.58 -8.02
C THR A 44 -3.47 -3.25 -6.58
N VAL A 45 -3.54 -4.24 -5.69
CA VAL A 45 -3.95 -4.02 -4.29
C VAL A 45 -2.85 -3.41 -3.43
N PHE A 46 -1.62 -3.89 -3.56
CA PHE A 46 -0.55 -3.59 -2.60
C PHE A 46 0.48 -2.57 -3.10
N THR A 47 0.69 -2.44 -4.42
CA THR A 47 1.66 -1.49 -4.99
C THR A 47 0.99 -0.27 -5.62
N ALA A 48 -0.11 -0.46 -6.32
CA ALA A 48 -0.72 0.58 -7.13
C ALA A 48 -1.16 1.83 -6.33
N PRO A 49 -1.71 1.74 -5.11
CA PRO A 49 -2.03 2.91 -4.30
C PRO A 49 -0.80 3.79 -4.00
N LEU A 50 0.37 3.15 -3.87
CA LEU A 50 1.62 3.85 -3.58
C LEU A 50 2.14 4.56 -4.82
N ARG A 51 1.84 4.12 -6.05
CA ARG A 51 2.40 4.72 -7.27
C ARG A 51 1.83 6.11 -7.59
N GLY A 52 0.72 6.48 -6.96
CA GLY A 52 0.06 7.75 -7.21
C GLY A 52 -0.47 7.84 -8.64
N LYS A 53 -0.64 9.06 -9.14
CA LYS A 53 -1.01 9.34 -10.52
C LYS A 53 0.14 8.94 -11.45
N SER A 54 -0.16 8.06 -12.41
CA SER A 54 0.78 7.68 -13.48
C SER A 54 0.11 7.85 -14.83
N MET A 55 0.76 8.59 -15.73
CA MET A 55 0.31 8.71 -17.13
C MET A 55 0.71 7.48 -17.99
N HIS A 56 1.54 6.59 -17.45
CA HIS A 56 1.97 5.39 -18.15
C HIS A 56 0.89 4.31 -18.01
N GLN A 57 0.08 4.12 -19.05
CA GLN A 57 -1.01 3.14 -19.09
C GLN A 57 -0.57 1.69 -18.83
N VAL A 58 0.71 1.39 -19.01
CA VAL A 58 1.29 0.04 -18.80
C VAL A 58 1.53 -0.26 -17.32
N VAL A 59 1.50 0.77 -16.45
CA VAL A 59 1.81 0.64 -15.03
C VAL A 59 0.55 0.79 -14.21
N THR A 60 0.17 -0.29 -13.52
CA THR A 60 -0.91 -0.31 -12.54
C THR A 60 -0.70 0.80 -11.51
N ASN A 61 -1.70 1.64 -11.27
CA ASN A 61 -1.58 2.85 -10.46
C ASN A 61 -2.80 3.08 -9.55
N THR A 62 -2.84 4.21 -8.84
CA THR A 62 -3.91 4.54 -7.89
C THR A 62 -5.31 4.41 -8.50
N THR A 63 -5.50 4.81 -9.76
CA THR A 63 -6.81 4.70 -10.42
C THR A 63 -7.25 3.26 -10.65
N ASP A 64 -6.30 2.34 -10.87
CA ASP A 64 -6.62 0.91 -10.97
C ASP A 64 -7.04 0.32 -9.62
N PHE A 65 -6.42 0.77 -8.53
CA PHE A 65 -6.81 0.40 -7.18
C PHE A 65 -8.19 0.95 -6.80
N GLU A 66 -8.47 2.23 -7.10
CA GLU A 66 -9.75 2.88 -6.76
C GLU A 66 -10.95 2.15 -7.39
N ARG A 67 -10.77 1.53 -8.56
CA ARG A 67 -11.79 0.75 -9.27
C ARG A 67 -12.04 -0.64 -8.67
N LEU A 68 -11.19 -1.12 -7.76
CA LEU A 68 -11.37 -2.44 -7.17
C LEU A 68 -12.59 -2.45 -6.24
N SER A 69 -13.39 -3.49 -6.38
CA SER A 69 -14.41 -3.82 -5.38
C SER A 69 -13.75 -4.33 -4.09
N PRO A 70 -14.43 -4.21 -2.93
CA PRO A 70 -13.94 -4.84 -1.70
C PRO A 70 -13.69 -6.36 -1.84
N GLY A 71 -14.50 -7.05 -2.65
CA GLY A 71 -14.32 -8.47 -2.95
C GLY A 71 -12.99 -8.77 -3.65
N SER A 72 -12.61 -7.94 -4.63
CA SER A 72 -11.32 -8.08 -5.34
C SER A 72 -10.12 -7.85 -4.41
N VAL A 73 -10.25 -6.94 -3.43
CA VAL A 73 -9.22 -6.76 -2.39
C VAL A 73 -9.14 -8.00 -1.49
N ALA A 74 -10.28 -8.59 -1.13
CA ALA A 74 -10.33 -9.81 -0.33
C ALA A 74 -9.71 -11.02 -1.06
N GLU A 75 -9.91 -11.14 -2.38
CA GLU A 75 -9.22 -12.15 -3.20
C GLU A 75 -7.70 -11.97 -3.17
N ALA A 76 -7.21 -10.73 -3.25
CA ALA A 76 -5.79 -10.46 -3.12
C ALA A 76 -5.22 -10.82 -1.74
N PHE A 77 -6.00 -10.60 -0.68
CA PHE A 77 -5.65 -11.00 0.69
C PHE A 77 -5.60 -12.52 0.83
N LYS A 78 -6.57 -13.25 0.27
CA LYS A 78 -6.58 -14.73 0.24
C LYS A 78 -5.35 -15.26 -0.49
N PHE A 79 -5.07 -14.76 -1.69
CA PHE A 79 -3.89 -15.14 -2.47
C PHE A 79 -2.58 -14.85 -1.70
N ALA A 80 -2.49 -13.68 -1.05
CA ALA A 80 -1.33 -13.33 -0.24
C ALA A 80 -1.12 -14.30 0.93
N CYS A 81 -2.18 -14.78 1.58
CA CYS A 81 -2.10 -15.80 2.62
C CYS A 81 -1.69 -17.17 2.07
N GLU A 82 -2.28 -17.62 0.97
CA GLU A 82 -1.98 -18.92 0.33
C GLU A 82 -0.53 -18.98 -0.19
N HIS A 83 -0.01 -17.86 -0.67
CA HIS A 83 1.35 -17.74 -1.21
C HIS A 83 2.30 -16.96 -0.30
N ARG A 84 1.99 -16.87 0.99
CA ARG A 84 2.69 -16.02 1.96
C ARG A 84 4.20 -16.17 1.92
N ARG A 85 4.73 -17.40 1.88
CA ARG A 85 6.19 -17.64 1.85
C ARG A 85 6.86 -17.02 0.62
N LYS A 86 6.21 -17.07 -0.54
CA LYS A 86 6.73 -16.51 -1.79
C LYS A 86 6.62 -14.98 -1.80
N LEU A 87 5.56 -14.44 -1.23
CA LEU A 87 5.28 -13.01 -1.23
C LEU A 87 5.83 -12.27 0.00
N LEU A 88 6.39 -12.98 0.99
CA LEU A 88 6.79 -12.39 2.28
C LEU A 88 7.74 -11.21 2.11
N HIS A 89 8.81 -11.39 1.34
CA HIS A 89 9.81 -10.35 1.09
C HIS A 89 9.16 -9.09 0.51
N TYR A 90 8.31 -9.26 -0.48
CA TYR A 90 7.55 -8.18 -1.10
C TYR A 90 6.59 -7.49 -0.11
N LEU A 91 5.77 -8.24 0.61
CA LEU A 91 4.76 -7.70 1.53
C LEU A 91 5.41 -6.98 2.73
N VAL A 92 6.60 -7.40 3.15
CA VAL A 92 7.39 -6.70 4.19
C VAL A 92 7.81 -5.31 3.71
N HIS A 93 8.23 -5.16 2.45
CA HIS A 93 8.56 -3.84 1.90
C HIS A 93 7.32 -2.95 1.79
N THR A 94 6.20 -3.51 1.33
CA THR A 94 4.92 -2.79 1.31
C THR A 94 4.51 -2.34 2.71
N GLU A 95 4.55 -3.23 3.72
CA GLU A 95 4.26 -2.88 5.12
C GLU A 95 5.18 -1.77 5.65
N SER A 96 6.47 -1.84 5.32
CA SER A 96 7.47 -0.87 5.79
C SER A 96 7.20 0.53 5.24
N ALA A 97 6.84 0.64 3.96
CA ALA A 97 6.40 1.91 3.37
C ALA A 97 5.18 2.47 4.12
N TRP A 98 4.17 1.63 4.36
CA TRP A 98 2.95 2.06 5.06
C TRP A 98 3.18 2.50 6.51
N ARG A 99 4.25 2.05 7.16
CA ARG A 99 4.52 2.41 8.57
C ARG A 99 4.64 3.93 8.78
N THR A 100 5.15 4.64 7.77
CA THR A 100 5.26 6.11 7.80
C THR A 100 4.06 6.80 7.15
N LEU A 101 3.43 6.16 6.16
CA LEU A 101 2.34 6.75 5.38
C LEU A 101 0.97 6.64 6.05
N CYS A 102 0.68 5.49 6.66
CA CYS A 102 -0.53 5.22 7.43
C CYS A 102 -0.30 4.02 8.36
N ARG A 103 -0.10 4.27 9.66
CA ARG A 103 0.27 3.23 10.63
C ARG A 103 -0.79 2.12 10.72
N LYS A 104 -2.06 2.46 10.58
CA LYS A 104 -3.17 1.49 10.60
C LYS A 104 -3.08 0.50 9.43
N VAL A 105 -2.73 0.97 8.23
CA VAL A 105 -2.51 0.09 7.06
C VAL A 105 -1.34 -0.87 7.31
N SER A 106 -0.23 -0.36 7.87
CA SER A 106 0.93 -1.18 8.24
C SER A 106 0.55 -2.28 9.24
N LEU A 107 -0.30 -2.00 10.23
CA LEU A 107 -0.76 -3.00 11.19
C LEU A 107 -1.58 -4.13 10.53
N LEU A 108 -2.49 -3.79 9.60
CA LEU A 108 -3.23 -4.80 8.84
C LEU A 108 -2.29 -5.65 7.99
N LEU A 109 -1.33 -5.05 7.29
CA LEU A 109 -0.37 -5.80 6.49
C LEU A 109 0.52 -6.69 7.37
N ARG A 110 0.91 -6.22 8.55
CA ARG A 110 1.67 -7.01 9.53
C ARG A 110 0.92 -8.25 9.99
N GLY A 111 -0.38 -8.15 10.21
CA GLY A 111 -1.18 -9.31 10.55
C GLY A 111 -1.35 -10.28 9.37
N LEU A 112 -1.48 -9.75 8.15
CA LEU A 112 -1.59 -10.56 6.92
C LEU A 112 -0.33 -11.42 6.68
N ILE A 113 0.85 -10.86 6.96
CA ILE A 113 2.14 -11.57 6.85
C ILE A 113 2.45 -12.49 8.05
N SER A 114 1.70 -12.38 9.15
CA SER A 114 1.93 -13.20 10.34
C SER A 114 1.59 -14.67 10.09
N PHE A 115 2.15 -15.62 10.86
CA PHE A 115 1.95 -17.05 10.64
C PHE A 115 0.49 -17.50 10.80
N THR A 116 -0.30 -16.80 11.61
CA THR A 116 -1.72 -17.06 11.82
C THR A 116 -2.51 -16.03 11.00
N PRO A 117 -3.10 -16.41 9.85
CA PRO A 117 -3.94 -15.48 9.09
C PRO A 117 -5.10 -14.97 9.95
N PRO A 118 -5.63 -13.77 9.65
CA PRO A 118 -6.87 -13.28 10.25
C PRO A 118 -8.01 -14.28 10.02
N GLU A 119 -8.87 -14.46 11.03
CA GLU A 119 -10.07 -15.30 10.91
C GLU A 119 -11.05 -14.74 9.87
N ASP A 120 -11.11 -13.41 9.73
CA ASP A 120 -11.96 -12.70 8.77
C ASP A 120 -11.13 -11.82 7.82
N LEU A 121 -10.62 -12.44 6.75
CA LEU A 121 -9.89 -11.74 5.69
C LEU A 121 -10.75 -10.73 4.93
N GLU A 122 -12.07 -10.92 4.86
CA GLU A 122 -12.94 -10.03 4.11
C GLU A 122 -13.14 -8.71 4.84
N SER A 123 -13.38 -8.76 6.15
CA SER A 123 -13.43 -7.56 6.99
C SER A 123 -12.10 -6.82 6.99
N TRP A 124 -10.97 -7.54 7.03
CA TRP A 124 -9.64 -6.93 6.93
C TRP A 124 -9.39 -6.26 5.59
N ALA A 125 -9.82 -6.88 4.49
CA ALA A 125 -9.70 -6.30 3.16
C ALA A 125 -10.56 -5.04 2.99
N LYS A 126 -11.78 -5.03 3.56
CA LYS A 126 -12.65 -3.84 3.61
C LYS A 126 -11.99 -2.71 4.40
N GLU A 127 -11.46 -3.01 5.58
CA GLU A 127 -10.77 -2.02 6.42
C GLU A 127 -9.51 -1.49 5.75
N TYR A 128 -8.69 -2.36 5.15
CA TYR A 128 -7.52 -1.97 4.37
C TYR A 128 -7.90 -1.00 3.25
N LYS A 129 -8.92 -1.33 2.45
CA LYS A 129 -9.35 -0.47 1.36
C LYS A 129 -9.81 0.89 1.88
N ALA A 130 -10.62 0.93 2.94
CA ALA A 130 -11.09 2.17 3.53
C ALA A 130 -9.93 3.06 4.01
N LEU A 131 -8.94 2.48 4.69
CA LEU A 131 -7.77 3.22 5.19
C LEU A 131 -6.86 3.73 4.06
N VAL A 132 -6.71 2.96 2.99
CA VAL A 132 -5.95 3.39 1.81
C VAL A 132 -6.71 4.49 1.07
N ASP A 133 -8.02 4.36 0.87
CA ASP A 133 -8.86 5.39 0.24
C ASP A 133 -8.82 6.70 1.07
N GLU A 134 -8.85 6.61 2.40
CA GLU A 134 -8.67 7.74 3.30
C GLU A 134 -7.31 8.40 3.10
N TRP A 135 -6.22 7.63 3.10
CA TRP A 135 -4.88 8.16 2.85
C TRP A 135 -4.77 8.82 1.47
N LEU A 136 -5.39 8.24 0.44
CA LEU A 136 -5.44 8.80 -0.92
C LEU A 136 -6.16 10.15 -1.00
N ASP A 137 -7.08 10.42 -0.07
CA ASP A 137 -7.81 11.69 0.03
C ASP A 137 -7.11 12.77 0.87
N ARG A 138 -6.05 12.43 1.60
CA ARG A 138 -5.27 13.38 2.40
C ARG A 138 -4.33 14.21 1.53
N GLU A 139 -4.03 15.43 1.98
CA GLU A 139 -2.98 16.26 1.36
C GLU A 139 -1.59 15.93 1.91
N ASN A 140 -1.50 15.49 3.16
CA ASN A 140 -0.25 15.09 3.78
C ASN A 140 0.04 13.61 3.51
N THR A 141 1.25 13.30 3.04
CA THR A 141 1.71 11.94 2.77
C THR A 141 1.99 11.15 4.06
N ILE A 142 2.48 11.84 5.09
CA ILE A 142 2.99 11.23 6.32
C ILE A 142 1.87 11.18 7.35
N ASP A 143 1.73 10.03 8.02
CA ASP A 143 0.83 9.88 9.15
C ASP A 143 1.44 10.57 10.38
N THR A 144 0.92 11.75 10.73
CA THR A 144 1.32 12.47 11.95
C THR A 144 0.62 11.94 13.20
N GLY A 145 -0.23 10.90 13.08
CA GLY A 145 -0.90 10.28 14.22
C GLY A 145 -1.98 11.18 14.86
N GLY A 146 -2.47 12.18 14.13
CA GLY A 146 -3.42 13.17 14.64
C GLY A 146 -2.76 14.33 15.39
N GLN A 147 -1.54 14.73 15.00
CA GLN A 147 -0.91 15.97 15.45
C GLN A 147 -1.20 17.17 14.52
N ASP A 148 -2.21 17.05 13.68
CA ASP A 148 -2.72 18.14 12.86
C ASP A 148 -4.05 18.57 13.51
N ASP A 149 -3.95 19.68 14.25
CA ASP A 149 -4.96 20.51 14.96
C ASP A 149 -5.40 20.13 16.39
#